data_AF-E7RG41-F1
#
_entry.id   AF-E7RG41-F1
#
_cell.length_a   1.000
_cell.length_b   1.000
_cell.length_c   1.000
_cell.angle_alpha   90.00
_cell.angle_beta   90.00
_cell.angle_gamma   90.00
#
_symmetry.space_group_name_H-M   'P 1'
#
loop_
_entity.id
_entity.type
_entity.pdbx_description
1 polymer ?
#
loop_
_entity_poly.entity_id
_entity_poly.type
_entity_poly.pdbx_seq_one_letter_code
_entity_poly.pdbx_strand_id
1 'polypeptide(L)'
;MLKKLIYILLIALIFIVISGEKNLNSIQLSKEDALHTKTVETQAMPSSFSTKLTSGQPVTIVFLGDYVTSDDSLPDGNLNHVGLLAKWFNKNYPDQVKIINAGMNANTVSHMKNRIETDVIKHAPDLVVISAGLNDALGAWKIPVKEYAANYQAIVEAIVSSDDTEVLIRTPNPTTSVEDNVKMKSYIQASRELTTQDSVYLFDFYQVMADDVHAKNISQLDLMQNKLLPNIKGQTYLAEQFKVYFTSEIIKP
;
A
#
# COMPACT_ATOMS: atom_id res chain seq x y z
N MET A 1 -6.02 -54.90 37.93
CA MET A 1 -6.65 -54.15 36.82
C MET A 1 -6.23 -52.68 36.77
N LEU A 2 -6.12 -51.98 37.90
CA LEU A 2 -5.77 -50.55 37.95
C LEU A 2 -4.43 -50.17 37.28
N LYS A 3 -3.37 -50.98 37.42
CA LYS A 3 -2.06 -50.74 36.78
C LYS A 3 -2.11 -50.77 35.25
N LYS A 4 -2.96 -51.63 34.65
CA LYS A 4 -3.15 -51.67 33.19
C LYS A 4 -3.90 -50.44 32.69
N LEU A 5 -4.86 -49.93 33.47
CA LEU A 5 -5.63 -48.73 33.12
C LEU A 5 -4.75 -47.47 33.14
N ILE A 6 -3.86 -47.34 34.13
CA ILE A 6 -2.90 -46.23 34.21
C ILE A 6 -1.92 -46.26 33.03
N TYR A 7 -1.47 -47.45 32.62
CA TYR A 7 -0.56 -47.59 31.48
C TYR A 7 -1.23 -47.18 30.15
N ILE A 8 -2.50 -47.53 29.96
CA ILE A 8 -3.29 -47.13 28.78
C ILE A 8 -3.50 -45.61 28.75
N LEU A 9 -3.79 -45.00 29.89
CA LEU A 9 -3.96 -43.54 30.00
C LEU A 9 -2.67 -42.78 29.73
N LEU A 10 -1.51 -43.27 30.21
CA LEU A 10 -0.20 -42.67 29.92
C LEU A 10 0.15 -42.74 28.43
N ILE A 11 -0.12 -43.89 27.78
CA ILE A 11 0.08 -44.04 26.34
C ILE A 11 -0.83 -43.08 25.57
N ALA A 12 -2.11 -42.99 25.95
CA ALA A 12 -3.05 -42.06 25.32
C ALA A 12 -2.61 -40.59 25.46
N LEU A 13 -2.10 -40.19 26.64
CA LEU A 13 -1.58 -38.84 26.87
C LEU A 13 -0.36 -38.54 25.99
N ILE A 14 0.57 -39.50 25.86
CA ILE A 14 1.74 -39.38 24.98
C ILE A 14 1.31 -39.22 23.52
N PHE A 15 0.33 -40.01 23.07
CA PHE A 15 -0.23 -39.86 21.71
C PHE A 15 -0.89 -38.49 21.50
N ILE A 16 -1.63 -37.96 22.49
CA ILE A 16 -2.25 -36.63 22.41
C ILE A 16 -1.18 -35.53 22.33
N VAL A 17 -0.11 -35.62 23.12
CA VAL A 17 1.01 -34.65 23.08
C VAL A 17 1.74 -34.73 21.74
N ILE A 18 2.06 -35.93 21.25
CA ILE A 18 2.74 -36.10 19.95
C ILE A 18 1.85 -35.63 18.78
N SER A 19 0.54 -35.91 18.82
CA SER A 19 -0.40 -35.40 17.82
C SER A 19 -0.59 -33.89 17.92
N GLY A 20 -0.55 -33.32 19.14
CA GLY A 20 -0.59 -31.87 19.38
C GLY A 20 0.66 -31.16 18.86
N GLU A 21 1.86 -31.72 19.09
CA GLU A 21 3.12 -31.22 18.55
C GLU A 21 3.21 -31.37 17.03
N LYS A 22 2.72 -32.47 16.46
CA LYS A 22 2.57 -32.61 15.00
C LYS A 22 1.61 -31.57 14.41
N ASN A 23 0.52 -31.26 15.11
CA ASN A 23 -0.42 -30.20 14.69
C ASN A 23 0.19 -28.80 14.82
N LEU A 24 1.04 -28.55 15.82
CA LEU A 24 1.80 -27.30 15.94
C LEU A 24 2.85 -27.15 14.83
N ASN A 25 3.53 -28.24 14.46
CA ASN A 25 4.46 -28.26 13.33
C ASN A 25 3.73 -28.12 11.99
N SER A 26 2.49 -28.61 11.85
CA SER A 26 1.65 -28.33 10.67
C SER A 26 1.03 -26.93 10.66
N ILE A 27 0.96 -26.23 11.79
CA ILE A 27 0.63 -24.80 11.87
C ILE A 27 1.88 -23.94 11.58
N GLN A 28 3.08 -24.54 11.63
CA GLN A 28 4.34 -23.93 11.20
C GLN A 28 4.53 -23.92 9.67
N LEU A 29 3.73 -24.69 8.94
CA LEU A 29 3.31 -24.37 7.57
C LEU A 29 2.07 -23.46 7.70
N SER A 30 2.12 -22.14 7.56
CA SER A 30 2.87 -21.39 6.56
C SER A 30 2.92 -19.89 6.91
N LYS A 31 3.94 -19.47 7.66
CA LYS A 31 4.31 -18.03 7.64
C LYS A 31 4.88 -17.63 6.27
N GLU A 32 5.43 -18.59 5.53
CA GLU A 32 5.86 -18.39 4.13
C GLU A 32 4.68 -18.25 3.16
N ASP A 33 3.60 -19.04 3.27
CA ASP A 33 2.42 -18.85 2.39
C ASP A 33 1.60 -17.59 2.73
N ALA A 34 1.76 -17.02 3.92
CA ALA A 34 1.19 -15.71 4.27
C ALA A 34 2.00 -14.52 3.71
N LEU A 35 3.22 -14.77 3.24
CA LEU A 35 4.16 -13.80 2.67
C LEU A 35 4.35 -13.99 1.15
N HIS A 36 4.05 -15.18 0.63
CA HIS A 36 3.83 -15.39 -0.79
C HIS A 36 2.39 -15.00 -1.14
N THR A 37 2.16 -13.71 -1.38
CA THR A 37 1.25 -13.37 -2.46
C THR A 37 1.73 -14.17 -3.66
N LYS A 38 0.92 -15.14 -4.11
CA LYS A 38 1.05 -15.64 -5.48
C LYS A 38 1.32 -14.41 -6.32
N THR A 39 2.44 -14.39 -7.03
CA THR A 39 2.61 -13.49 -8.15
C THR A 39 1.43 -13.81 -9.05
N VAL A 40 0.37 -13.01 -8.91
CA VAL A 40 -0.68 -12.98 -9.91
C VAL A 40 0.11 -12.53 -11.13
N GLU A 41 0.28 -13.43 -12.09
CA GLU A 41 0.69 -13.04 -13.42
C GLU A 41 -0.36 -12.02 -13.86
N THR A 42 -0.05 -10.74 -13.66
CA THR A 42 -0.84 -9.65 -14.18
C THR A 42 -0.69 -9.79 -15.68
N GLN A 43 -1.70 -10.40 -16.33
CA GLN A 43 -1.87 -10.26 -17.75
C GLN A 43 -1.74 -8.76 -18.04
N ALA A 44 -0.78 -8.41 -18.91
CA ALA A 44 -0.51 -7.02 -19.25
C ALA A 44 -1.76 -6.42 -19.91
N MET A 45 -2.66 -5.89 -19.09
CA MET A 45 -3.78 -5.10 -19.55
C MET A 45 -3.20 -3.84 -20.19
N PRO A 46 -3.68 -3.42 -21.38
CA PRO A 46 -3.23 -2.19 -21.98
C PRO A 46 -3.55 -1.02 -21.04
N SER A 47 -2.52 -0.40 -20.46
CA SER A 47 -2.72 0.78 -19.61
C SER A 47 -3.08 1.97 -20.50
N SER A 48 -4.28 2.53 -20.30
CA SER A 48 -4.74 3.72 -21.04
C SER A 48 -3.81 4.90 -20.77
N PHE A 49 -3.41 5.07 -19.51
CA PHE A 49 -2.44 6.06 -19.07
C PHE A 49 -1.09 5.88 -19.76
N SER A 50 -0.51 4.68 -19.75
CA SER A 50 0.77 4.41 -20.39
C SER A 50 0.74 4.70 -21.88
N THR A 51 -0.33 4.27 -22.56
CA THR A 51 -0.51 4.50 -24.00
C THR A 51 -0.59 6.00 -24.32
N LYS A 52 -1.38 6.76 -23.56
CA LYS A 52 -1.47 8.22 -23.72
C LYS A 52 -0.11 8.88 -23.51
N LEU A 53 0.56 8.57 -22.40
CA LEU A 53 1.86 9.16 -22.07
C LEU A 53 2.94 8.83 -23.12
N THR A 54 3.08 7.57 -23.51
CA THR A 54 4.10 7.13 -24.49
C THR A 54 3.83 7.64 -25.90
N SER A 55 2.57 7.91 -26.25
CA SER A 55 2.19 8.55 -27.52
C SER A 55 2.35 10.08 -27.53
N GLY A 56 2.82 10.67 -26.43
CA GLY A 56 3.06 12.11 -26.33
C GLY A 56 1.82 12.94 -25.97
N GLN A 57 0.72 12.29 -25.57
CA GLN A 57 -0.50 13.00 -25.16
C GLN A 57 -0.37 13.52 -23.73
N PRO A 58 -1.00 14.67 -23.41
CA PRO A 58 -1.03 15.17 -22.05
C PRO A 58 -1.83 14.23 -21.15
N VAL A 59 -1.34 13.99 -19.94
CA VAL A 59 -1.98 13.17 -18.91
C VAL A 59 -2.02 13.87 -17.56
N THR A 60 -3.06 13.60 -16.77
CA THR A 60 -3.20 14.10 -15.40
C THR A 60 -3.09 12.96 -14.38
N ILE A 61 -2.21 13.14 -13.39
CA ILE A 61 -2.05 12.23 -12.24
C ILE A 61 -2.51 12.94 -10.97
N VAL A 62 -3.43 12.34 -10.23
CA VAL A 62 -3.87 12.84 -8.92
C VAL A 62 -3.34 11.94 -7.81
N PHE A 63 -2.65 12.52 -6.82
CA PHE A 63 -2.23 11.83 -5.60
C PHE A 63 -3.23 12.11 -4.47
N LEU A 64 -4.11 11.16 -4.19
CA LEU A 64 -5.06 11.24 -3.08
C LEU A 64 -4.46 10.57 -1.85
N GLY A 65 -4.32 11.30 -0.75
CA GLY A 65 -3.75 10.69 0.45
C GLY A 65 -3.83 11.51 1.72
N ASP A 66 -3.03 11.10 2.69
CA ASP A 66 -2.97 11.71 4.01
C ASP A 66 -1.78 12.67 4.17
N TYR A 67 -1.30 12.86 5.41
CA TYR A 67 -0.12 13.67 5.69
C TYR A 67 1.10 13.24 4.89
N VAL A 68 1.33 11.94 4.64
CA VAL A 68 2.54 11.49 3.90
C VAL A 68 2.53 12.02 2.46
N THR A 69 1.34 12.21 1.89
CA THR A 69 1.10 12.74 0.54
C THR A 69 1.05 14.27 0.52
N SER A 70 0.63 14.91 1.60
CA SER A 70 0.44 16.37 1.69
C SER A 70 1.71 17.17 1.42
N ASP A 71 1.56 18.37 0.86
CA ASP A 71 2.66 19.33 0.70
C ASP A 71 3.30 19.73 2.04
N ASP A 72 2.53 19.65 3.14
CA ASP A 72 2.98 19.94 4.51
C ASP A 72 3.72 18.76 5.17
N SER A 73 3.99 17.69 4.42
CA SER A 73 4.57 16.44 4.95
C SER A 73 6.01 16.58 5.47
N LEU A 74 6.67 17.68 5.14
CA LEU A 74 8.05 17.99 5.49
C LEU A 74 8.17 19.48 5.86
N PRO A 75 9.24 19.89 6.57
CA PRO A 75 9.52 21.30 6.82
C PRO A 75 9.65 22.11 5.51
N ASP A 76 9.21 23.37 5.57
CA ASP A 76 9.20 24.32 4.45
C ASP A 76 10.47 24.27 3.59
N GLY A 77 10.26 24.26 2.27
CA GLY A 77 11.34 24.23 1.27
C GLY A 77 11.81 22.83 0.86
N ASN A 78 11.37 21.77 1.53
CA ASN A 78 11.66 20.38 1.12
C ASN A 78 10.52 19.81 0.28
N LEU A 79 10.87 19.10 -0.79
CA LEU A 79 9.88 18.38 -1.59
C LEU A 79 9.64 16.99 -1.01
N ASN A 80 8.37 16.65 -0.86
CA ASN A 80 7.95 15.29 -0.57
C ASN A 80 8.01 14.41 -1.84
N HIS A 81 7.60 13.15 -1.72
CA HIS A 81 7.63 12.23 -2.87
C HIS A 81 6.82 12.72 -4.07
N VAL A 82 5.66 13.38 -3.86
CA VAL A 82 4.82 13.92 -4.94
C VAL A 82 5.55 15.03 -5.69
N GLY A 83 6.15 15.98 -4.98
CA GLY A 83 6.94 17.06 -5.58
C GLY A 83 8.20 16.56 -6.29
N LEU A 84 8.85 15.52 -5.75
CA LEU A 84 10.00 14.86 -6.39
C LEU A 84 9.58 14.11 -7.67
N LEU A 85 8.42 13.47 -7.68
CA LEU A 85 7.85 12.82 -8.85
C LEU A 85 7.45 13.85 -9.91
N ALA A 86 6.87 14.99 -9.53
CA ALA A 86 6.56 16.07 -10.47
C ALA A 86 7.80 16.57 -11.20
N LYS A 87 8.92 16.78 -10.48
CA LYS A 87 10.21 17.12 -11.10
C LYS A 87 10.72 16.02 -12.04
N TRP A 88 10.57 14.76 -11.65
CA TRP A 88 11.01 13.63 -12.46
C TRP A 88 10.17 13.51 -13.74
N PHE A 89 8.84 13.58 -13.66
CA PHE A 89 7.98 13.55 -14.83
C PHE A 89 8.25 14.73 -15.76
N ASN A 90 8.37 15.96 -15.26
CA ASN A 90 8.69 17.13 -16.09
C ASN A 90 10.05 17.00 -16.81
N LYS A 91 11.01 16.30 -16.21
CA LYS A 91 12.31 16.03 -16.85
C LYS A 91 12.22 14.99 -17.98
N ASN A 92 11.41 13.95 -17.83
CA ASN A 92 11.37 12.81 -18.76
C ASN A 92 10.25 12.91 -19.80
N TYR A 93 9.17 13.64 -19.47
CA TYR A 93 8.00 13.90 -20.31
C TYR A 93 7.64 15.39 -20.23
N PRO A 94 8.48 16.28 -20.80
CA PRO A 94 8.29 17.73 -20.67
C PRO A 94 6.90 18.18 -21.12
N ASP A 95 6.25 18.97 -20.28
CA ASP A 95 4.91 19.57 -20.49
C ASP A 95 3.76 18.56 -20.76
N GLN A 96 3.99 17.25 -20.58
CA GLN A 96 2.98 16.21 -20.81
C GLN A 96 2.25 15.77 -19.54
N VAL A 97 2.89 15.84 -18.38
CA VAL A 97 2.32 15.30 -17.14
C VAL A 97 1.94 16.40 -16.17
N LYS A 98 0.65 16.52 -15.88
CA LYS A 98 0.12 17.36 -14.82
C LYS A 98 -0.05 16.54 -13.54
N ILE A 99 0.66 16.90 -12.47
CA ILE A 99 0.48 16.27 -11.15
C ILE A 99 -0.35 17.19 -10.25
N ILE A 100 -1.34 16.60 -9.58
CA ILE A 100 -2.18 17.25 -8.58
C ILE A 100 -1.99 16.53 -7.25
N ASN A 101 -1.59 17.29 -6.22
CA ASN A 101 -1.45 16.79 -4.86
C ASN A 101 -2.75 17.03 -4.08
N ALA A 102 -3.45 15.95 -3.73
CA ALA A 102 -4.66 15.94 -2.91
C ALA A 102 -4.41 15.26 -1.55
N GLY A 103 -3.21 15.42 -0.99
CA GLY A 103 -2.84 14.95 0.35
C GLY A 103 -3.33 15.88 1.46
N MET A 104 -4.07 15.34 2.43
CA MET A 104 -4.60 16.14 3.56
C MET A 104 -4.29 15.47 4.90
N ASN A 105 -3.80 16.26 5.87
CA ASN A 105 -3.38 15.75 7.17
C ASN A 105 -4.52 14.98 7.88
N ALA A 106 -4.14 13.94 8.64
CA ALA A 106 -5.01 13.09 9.45
C ALA A 106 -6.19 12.41 8.70
N ASN A 107 -6.21 12.41 7.36
CA ASN A 107 -7.28 11.80 6.59
C ASN A 107 -7.27 10.28 6.66
N THR A 108 -8.46 9.71 6.89
CA THR A 108 -8.79 8.30 6.66
C THR A 108 -9.46 8.18 5.29
N VAL A 109 -9.71 6.96 4.81
CA VAL A 109 -10.49 6.74 3.59
C VAL A 109 -11.91 7.28 3.71
N SER A 110 -12.50 7.33 4.90
CA SER A 110 -13.82 7.96 5.12
C SER A 110 -13.77 9.47 4.81
N HIS A 111 -12.69 10.15 5.20
CA HIS A 111 -12.47 11.56 4.85
C HIS A 111 -12.18 11.74 3.35
N MET A 112 -11.35 10.87 2.76
CA MET A 112 -11.02 10.91 1.33
C MET A 112 -12.27 10.71 0.45
N LYS A 113 -13.16 9.79 0.83
CA LYS A 113 -14.43 9.54 0.14
C LYS A 113 -15.31 10.79 0.08
N ASN A 114 -15.35 11.57 1.16
CA ASN A 114 -16.17 12.78 1.22
C ASN A 114 -15.67 13.93 0.34
N ARG A 115 -14.42 13.86 -0.15
CA ARG A 115 -13.79 14.89 -0.99
C ARG A 115 -13.36 14.38 -2.37
N ILE A 116 -13.71 13.14 -2.72
CA ILE A 116 -13.27 12.52 -3.98
C ILE A 116 -13.75 13.30 -5.20
N GLU A 117 -14.96 13.85 -5.16
CA GLU A 117 -15.52 14.65 -6.24
C GLU A 117 -14.71 15.93 -6.49
N THR A 118 -14.39 16.66 -5.42
CA THR A 118 -13.71 17.96 -5.53
C THR A 118 -12.23 17.82 -5.81
N ASP A 119 -11.60 16.79 -5.26
CA ASP A 119 -10.14 16.66 -5.21
C ASP A 119 -9.60 15.69 -6.26
N VAL A 120 -10.46 14.86 -6.86
CA VAL A 120 -10.07 13.84 -7.84
C VAL A 120 -10.91 13.94 -9.10
N ILE A 121 -12.20 13.61 -9.04
CA ILE A 121 -13.06 13.41 -10.23
C ILE A 121 -13.16 14.67 -11.08
N LYS A 122 -13.31 15.84 -10.45
CA LYS A 122 -13.30 17.16 -11.10
C LYS A 122 -12.11 17.38 -12.04
N HIS A 123 -10.98 16.72 -11.81
CA HIS A 123 -9.76 16.89 -12.59
C HIS A 123 -9.65 15.99 -13.81
N ALA A 124 -10.61 15.06 -14.02
CA ALA A 124 -10.58 14.06 -15.09
C ALA A 124 -9.20 13.38 -15.21
N PRO A 125 -8.70 12.74 -14.14
CA PRO A 125 -7.38 12.14 -14.13
C PRO A 125 -7.27 10.94 -15.07
N ASP A 126 -6.09 10.71 -15.62
CA ASP A 126 -5.76 9.46 -16.31
C ASP A 126 -5.27 8.41 -15.31
N LEU A 127 -4.67 8.84 -14.20
CA LEU A 127 -4.21 7.98 -13.12
C LEU A 127 -4.47 8.62 -11.74
N VAL A 128 -5.03 7.85 -10.81
CA VAL A 128 -5.16 8.24 -9.41
C VAL A 128 -4.29 7.35 -8.53
N VAL A 129 -3.31 7.95 -7.86
CA VAL A 129 -2.50 7.26 -6.85
C VAL A 129 -3.15 7.46 -5.49
N ILE A 130 -3.62 6.40 -4.84
CA ILE A 130 -4.29 6.47 -3.54
C ILE A 130 -3.37 5.92 -2.45
N SER A 131 -3.10 6.74 -1.44
CA SER A 131 -2.27 6.41 -0.28
C SER A 131 -3.06 6.55 1.02
N ALA A 132 -3.51 5.43 1.57
CA ALA A 132 -4.31 5.38 2.80
C ALA A 132 -3.88 4.20 3.70
N GLY A 133 -4.49 4.07 4.88
CA GLY A 133 -4.30 2.95 5.80
C GLY A 133 -3.55 3.33 7.08
N LEU A 134 -2.67 4.33 7.05
CA LEU A 134 -1.90 4.74 8.24
C LEU A 134 -2.82 5.38 9.29
N ASN A 135 -3.57 6.43 8.93
CA ASN A 135 -4.53 7.05 9.85
C ASN A 135 -5.73 6.15 10.13
N ASP A 136 -6.14 5.34 9.15
CA ASP A 136 -7.26 4.40 9.29
C ASP A 136 -7.03 3.38 10.39
N ALA A 137 -5.79 2.92 10.56
CA ALA A 137 -5.41 1.95 11.58
C ALA A 137 -4.89 2.62 12.88
N LEU A 138 -4.15 3.72 12.76
CA LEU A 138 -3.34 4.26 13.87
C LEU A 138 -3.68 5.71 14.26
N GLY A 139 -4.46 6.41 13.44
CA GLY A 139 -4.79 7.82 13.64
C GLY A 139 -5.83 8.07 14.72
N ALA A 140 -6.02 9.35 15.06
CA ALA A 140 -7.04 9.77 16.04
C ALA A 140 -8.47 9.46 15.56
N TRP A 141 -8.70 9.50 14.26
CA TRP A 141 -9.98 9.24 13.60
C TRP A 141 -10.07 7.84 12.99
N LYS A 142 -9.26 6.90 13.49
CA LYS A 142 -9.20 5.52 12.98
C LYS A 142 -10.59 4.89 12.89
N ILE A 143 -10.79 4.09 11.85
CA ILE A 143 -12.05 3.43 11.53
C ILE A 143 -11.86 1.91 11.51
N PRO A 144 -12.88 1.09 11.80
CA PRO A 144 -12.76 -0.36 11.71
C PRO A 144 -12.38 -0.82 10.30
N VAL A 145 -11.61 -1.91 10.17
CA VAL A 145 -11.15 -2.44 8.86
C VAL A 145 -12.30 -2.72 7.89
N LYS A 146 -13.48 -3.12 8.39
CA LYS A 146 -14.67 -3.34 7.55
C LYS A 146 -15.16 -2.04 6.91
N GLU A 147 -15.17 -0.95 7.67
CA GLU A 147 -15.53 0.37 7.16
C GLU A 147 -14.46 0.89 6.19
N TYR A 148 -13.18 0.69 6.53
CA TYR A 148 -12.07 0.99 5.63
C TYR A 148 -12.22 0.33 4.26
N ALA A 149 -12.42 -1.00 4.25
CA ALA A 149 -12.57 -1.75 3.01
C ALA A 149 -13.77 -1.26 2.19
N ALA A 150 -14.93 -1.06 2.82
CA ALA A 150 -16.13 -0.60 2.13
C ALA A 150 -15.99 0.83 1.56
N ASN A 151 -15.36 1.74 2.30
CA ASN A 151 -15.16 3.10 1.83
C ASN A 151 -14.09 3.19 0.75
N TYR A 152 -13.01 2.41 0.87
CA TYR A 152 -11.97 2.37 -0.14
C TYR A 152 -12.48 1.73 -1.43
N GLN A 153 -13.25 0.64 -1.35
CA GLN A 153 -13.95 0.05 -2.49
C GLN A 153 -14.84 1.09 -3.20
N ALA A 154 -15.64 1.86 -2.46
CA ALA A 154 -16.49 2.90 -3.04
C ALA A 154 -15.68 4.03 -3.71
N ILE A 155 -14.51 4.40 -3.19
CA ILE A 155 -13.60 5.37 -3.83
C ILE A 155 -13.09 4.81 -5.15
N VAL A 156 -12.59 3.56 -5.14
CA VAL A 156 -12.07 2.89 -6.34
C VAL A 156 -13.16 2.80 -7.40
N GLU A 157 -14.34 2.31 -7.04
CA GLU A 157 -15.51 2.21 -7.93
C GLU A 157 -15.89 3.56 -8.55
N ALA A 158 -15.92 4.62 -7.75
CA ALA A 158 -16.24 5.95 -8.24
C ALA A 158 -15.21 6.45 -9.28
N ILE A 159 -13.93 6.15 -9.08
CA ILE A 159 -12.86 6.55 -10.00
C ILE A 159 -12.89 5.71 -11.28
N VAL A 160 -12.96 4.38 -11.18
CA VAL A 160 -12.93 3.52 -12.38
C VAL A 160 -14.22 3.62 -13.20
N SER A 161 -15.31 4.11 -12.59
CA SER A 161 -16.56 4.42 -13.32
C SER A 161 -16.51 5.77 -14.04
N SER A 162 -15.57 6.66 -13.69
CA SER A 162 -15.31 7.89 -14.44
C SER A 162 -14.28 7.58 -15.54
N ASP A 163 -14.75 7.52 -16.80
CA ASP A 163 -14.01 7.38 -18.06
C ASP A 163 -12.48 7.13 -18.01
N ASP A 164 -12.01 5.99 -18.54
CA ASP A 164 -10.60 5.64 -18.83
C ASP A 164 -9.55 5.93 -17.73
N THR A 165 -9.97 6.23 -16.49
CA THR A 165 -9.08 6.48 -15.35
C THR A 165 -8.61 5.17 -14.73
N GLU A 166 -7.31 5.10 -14.47
CA GLU A 166 -6.70 4.00 -13.74
C GLU A 166 -6.45 4.36 -12.27
N VAL A 167 -6.42 3.36 -11.39
CA VAL A 167 -6.11 3.53 -9.97
C VAL A 167 -4.82 2.80 -9.63
N LEU A 168 -3.89 3.49 -8.97
CA LEU A 168 -2.73 2.89 -8.33
C LEU A 168 -2.87 2.96 -6.81
N ILE A 169 -3.12 1.82 -6.19
CA ILE A 169 -3.17 1.69 -4.73
C ILE A 169 -1.75 1.58 -4.21
N ARG A 170 -1.35 2.51 -3.33
CA ARG A 170 -0.10 2.43 -2.57
C ARG A 170 -0.41 2.07 -1.12
N THR A 171 0.10 0.92 -0.67
CA THR A 171 0.01 0.51 0.75
C THR A 171 0.81 1.46 1.66
N PRO A 172 0.45 1.64 2.95
CA PRO A 172 1.17 2.53 3.86
C PRO A 172 2.64 2.11 4.03
N ASN A 173 3.51 3.05 4.47
CA ASN A 173 4.87 2.68 4.88
C ASN A 173 4.84 1.84 6.17
N PRO A 174 5.83 0.96 6.39
CA PRO A 174 6.04 0.37 7.70
C PRO A 174 6.32 1.44 8.76
N THR A 175 5.78 1.23 9.96
CA THR A 175 6.13 2.00 11.16
C THR A 175 7.35 1.39 11.83
N THR A 176 7.98 2.13 12.74
CA THR A 176 9.08 1.60 13.56
C THR A 176 8.59 0.75 14.74
N SER A 177 7.26 0.54 14.87
CA SER A 177 6.63 -0.23 15.94
C SER A 177 6.03 -1.53 15.42
N VAL A 178 6.49 -2.65 15.97
CA VAL A 178 5.95 -3.98 15.63
C VAL A 178 4.45 -4.06 15.95
N GLU A 179 4.03 -3.50 17.08
CA GLU A 179 2.61 -3.52 17.49
C GLU A 179 1.73 -2.76 16.49
N ASP A 180 2.18 -1.59 16.04
CA ASP A 180 1.41 -0.78 15.08
C ASP A 180 1.39 -1.43 13.70
N ASN A 181 2.50 -2.04 13.28
CA ASN A 181 2.56 -2.85 12.07
C ASN A 181 1.60 -4.04 12.12
N VAL A 182 1.44 -4.70 13.26
CA VAL A 182 0.44 -5.77 13.45
C VAL A 182 -0.98 -5.25 13.26
N LYS A 183 -1.31 -4.06 13.80
CA LYS A 183 -2.63 -3.43 13.63
C LYS A 183 -2.92 -3.08 12.17
N MET A 184 -1.91 -2.67 11.40
CA MET A 184 -2.07 -2.33 9.99
C MET A 184 -2.27 -3.53 9.07
N LYS A 185 -1.94 -4.75 9.49
CA LYS A 185 -1.98 -5.95 8.62
C LYS A 185 -3.33 -6.13 7.92
N SER A 186 -4.43 -6.00 8.65
CA SER A 186 -5.77 -6.19 8.08
C SER A 186 -6.15 -5.07 7.09
N TYR A 187 -5.64 -3.85 7.29
CA TYR A 187 -5.87 -2.73 6.38
C TYR A 187 -5.05 -2.87 5.10
N ILE A 188 -3.77 -3.27 5.23
CA ILE A 188 -2.91 -3.59 4.09
C ILE A 188 -3.52 -4.73 3.26
N GLN A 189 -4.01 -5.77 3.93
CA GLN A 189 -4.68 -6.87 3.25
C GLN A 189 -5.94 -6.42 2.51
N ALA A 190 -6.80 -5.59 3.13
CA ALA A 190 -7.96 -5.03 2.47
C ALA A 190 -7.57 -4.20 1.22
N SER A 191 -6.48 -3.43 1.26
CA SER A 191 -5.98 -2.69 0.10
C SER A 191 -5.53 -3.61 -1.05
N ARG A 192 -4.89 -4.73 -0.73
CA ARG A 192 -4.45 -5.73 -1.71
C ARG A 192 -5.65 -6.41 -2.40
N GLU A 193 -6.74 -6.63 -1.68
CA GLU A 193 -7.94 -7.28 -2.21
C GLU A 193 -8.66 -6.42 -3.26
N LEU A 194 -8.52 -5.09 -3.20
CA LEU A 194 -9.09 -4.15 -4.18
C LEU A 194 -8.48 -4.29 -5.58
N THR A 195 -7.27 -4.84 -5.70
CA THR A 195 -6.55 -4.94 -6.99
C THR A 195 -6.91 -6.19 -7.78
N THR A 196 -8.05 -6.78 -7.45
CA THR A 196 -8.68 -7.86 -8.24
C THR A 196 -9.53 -7.32 -9.39
N GLN A 197 -9.75 -6.01 -9.43
CA GLN A 197 -10.53 -5.31 -10.45
C GLN A 197 -9.61 -4.85 -11.58
N ASP A 198 -10.15 -4.84 -12.81
CA ASP A 198 -9.45 -4.25 -13.95
C ASP A 198 -9.15 -2.76 -13.70
N SER A 199 -8.04 -2.26 -14.28
CA SER A 199 -7.59 -0.87 -14.12
C SER A 199 -7.17 -0.46 -12.70
N VAL A 200 -7.03 -1.42 -11.77
CA VAL A 200 -6.55 -1.18 -10.40
C VAL A 200 -5.21 -1.89 -10.18
N TYR A 201 -4.15 -1.10 -10.03
CA TYR A 201 -2.78 -1.56 -9.82
C TYR A 201 -2.39 -1.48 -8.35
N LEU A 202 -1.43 -2.33 -7.94
CA LEU A 202 -0.88 -2.36 -6.59
C LEU A 202 0.60 -1.95 -6.58
N PHE A 203 0.91 -0.85 -5.90
CA PHE A 203 2.25 -0.58 -5.40
C PHE A 203 2.32 -0.93 -3.91
N ASP A 204 2.74 -2.17 -3.61
CA ASP A 204 2.88 -2.67 -2.24
C ASP A 204 4.14 -2.12 -1.56
N PHE A 205 4.16 -0.80 -1.35
CA PHE A 205 5.27 -0.10 -0.73
C PHE A 205 5.59 -0.59 0.69
N TYR A 206 4.60 -1.15 1.40
CA TYR A 206 4.83 -1.74 2.71
C TYR A 206 5.83 -2.88 2.58
N GLN A 207 5.55 -3.81 1.66
CA GLN A 207 6.39 -4.96 1.39
C GLN A 207 7.76 -4.53 0.83
N VAL A 208 7.77 -3.63 -0.16
CA VAL A 208 9.02 -3.10 -0.76
C VAL A 208 9.96 -2.54 0.30
N MET A 209 9.45 -1.67 1.18
CA MET A 209 10.28 -1.06 2.22
C MET A 209 10.69 -2.07 3.31
N ALA A 210 9.81 -3.00 3.68
CA ALA A 210 10.13 -4.04 4.66
C ALA A 210 11.26 -4.96 4.16
N ASP A 211 11.21 -5.36 2.90
CA ASP A 211 12.24 -6.20 2.28
C ASP A 211 13.56 -5.45 2.12
N ASP A 212 13.52 -4.20 1.66
CA ASP A 212 14.71 -3.38 1.47
C ASP A 212 15.44 -3.09 2.80
N VAL A 213 14.71 -2.78 3.87
CA VAL A 213 15.29 -2.56 5.20
C VAL A 213 16.07 -3.80 5.66
N HIS A 214 15.55 -5.01 5.39
CA HIS A 214 16.20 -6.25 5.78
C HIS A 214 17.35 -6.64 4.82
N ALA A 215 17.07 -6.71 3.53
CA ALA A 215 17.98 -7.22 2.51
C ALA A 215 19.15 -6.27 2.21
N LYS A 216 18.92 -4.95 2.30
CA LYS A 216 19.93 -3.92 1.99
C LYS A 216 20.54 -3.31 3.25
N ASN A 217 20.21 -3.82 4.44
CA ASN A 217 20.66 -3.32 5.73
C ASN A 217 20.43 -1.80 5.89
N ILE A 218 19.29 -1.30 5.41
CA ILE A 218 18.91 0.10 5.54
C ILE A 218 18.32 0.31 6.93
N SER A 219 18.87 1.27 7.68
CA SER A 219 18.26 1.69 8.95
C SER A 219 16.90 2.33 8.68
N GLN A 220 15.81 1.66 9.06
CA GLN A 220 14.46 2.25 8.97
C GLN A 220 14.37 3.54 9.79
N LEU A 221 15.05 3.62 10.94
CA LEU A 221 15.10 4.84 11.75
C LEU A 221 15.66 6.04 10.98
N ASP A 222 16.59 5.81 10.05
CA ASP A 222 17.17 6.88 9.23
C ASP A 222 16.18 7.44 8.21
N LEU A 223 15.13 6.69 7.87
CA LEU A 223 14.09 7.08 6.92
C LEU A 223 12.88 7.73 7.60
N MET A 224 12.79 7.67 8.93
CA MET A 224 11.60 8.05 9.69
C MET A 224 11.88 9.26 10.59
N GLN A 225 10.99 10.25 10.61
CA GLN A 225 11.11 11.39 11.54
C GLN A 225 10.51 11.08 12.93
N ASN A 226 9.58 10.15 12.96
CA ASN A 226 8.98 9.60 14.17
C ASN A 226 8.50 8.17 13.88
N LYS A 227 7.73 7.59 14.80
CA LYS A 227 7.24 6.21 14.66
C LYS A 227 6.47 5.94 13.36
N LEU A 228 5.75 6.93 12.83
CA LEU A 228 4.76 6.77 11.76
C LEU A 228 5.18 7.41 10.43
N LEU A 229 5.88 8.54 10.49
CA LEU A 229 6.02 9.43 9.34
C LEU A 229 7.46 9.37 8.78
N PRO A 230 7.61 9.32 7.44
CA PRO A 230 8.91 9.41 6.81
C PRO A 230 9.50 10.82 6.99
N ASN A 231 10.82 10.92 7.12
CA ASN A 231 11.56 12.17 7.04
C ASN A 231 11.93 12.49 5.57
N ILE A 232 12.78 13.50 5.34
CA ILE A 232 13.25 13.88 3.99
C ILE A 232 13.87 12.68 3.25
N LYS A 233 14.70 11.86 3.92
CA LYS A 233 15.30 10.66 3.31
C LYS A 233 14.24 9.61 3.00
N GLY A 234 13.27 9.40 3.89
CA GLY A 234 12.16 8.47 3.66
C GLY A 234 11.27 8.88 2.49
N GLN A 235 10.93 10.16 2.38
CA GLN A 235 10.17 10.71 1.24
C GLN A 235 10.95 10.60 -0.07
N THR A 236 12.28 10.83 -0.03
CA THR A 236 13.16 10.63 -1.19
C THR A 236 13.19 9.14 -1.60
N TYR A 237 13.36 8.23 -0.63
CA TYR A 237 13.33 6.79 -0.88
C TYR A 237 11.99 6.35 -1.50
N LEU A 238 10.86 6.81 -0.96
CA LEU A 238 9.54 6.55 -1.52
C LEU A 238 9.42 7.04 -2.96
N ALA A 239 9.93 8.24 -3.27
CA ALA A 239 9.95 8.77 -4.63
C ALA A 239 10.77 7.89 -5.57
N GLU A 240 11.94 7.40 -5.15
CA GLU A 240 12.76 6.49 -5.96
C GLU A 240 12.05 5.16 -6.22
N GLN A 241 11.39 4.57 -5.20
CA GLN A 241 10.64 3.33 -5.39
C GLN A 241 9.44 3.53 -6.32
N PHE A 242 8.76 4.68 -6.24
CA PHE A 242 7.72 5.03 -7.22
C PHE A 242 8.30 5.11 -8.64
N LYS A 243 9.45 5.76 -8.86
CA LYS A 243 10.07 5.84 -10.19
C LYS A 243 10.36 4.45 -10.74
N VAL A 244 10.95 3.57 -9.93
CA VAL A 244 11.20 2.17 -10.31
C VAL A 244 9.90 1.50 -10.72
N TYR A 245 8.86 1.57 -9.88
CA TYR A 245 7.55 0.98 -10.16
C TYR A 245 6.92 1.54 -11.43
N PHE A 246 6.92 2.87 -11.60
CA PHE A 246 6.41 3.51 -12.83
C PHE A 246 7.13 3.01 -14.07
N THR A 247 8.45 2.93 -14.06
CA THR A 247 9.22 2.51 -15.25
C THR A 247 9.17 1.01 -15.54
N SER A 248 8.87 0.18 -14.54
CA SER A 248 8.86 -1.29 -14.70
C SER A 248 7.46 -1.85 -14.91
N GLU A 249 6.46 -1.28 -14.24
CA GLU A 249 5.11 -1.86 -14.19
C GLU A 249 4.03 -1.07 -14.90
N ILE A 250 4.11 0.27 -14.88
CA ILE A 250 3.05 1.14 -15.41
C ILE A 250 3.39 1.65 -16.80
N ILE A 251 4.51 2.36 -16.95
CA ILE A 251 4.96 2.99 -18.19
C ILE A 251 5.76 1.95 -18.98
N LYS A 252 5.05 0.97 -19.53
CA LYS A 252 5.63 -0.04 -20.43
C LYS A 252 5.64 0.51 -21.86
N PRO A 253 6.75 0.32 -22.62
CA PRO A 253 6.85 0.74 -24.01
C PRO A 253 5.91 -0.04 -24.94
#